data_AF-A0A6A7K437-F1
#
_entry.id   AF-A0A6A7K437-F1
#
_cell.length_a   1.000
_cell.length_b   1.000
_cell.length_c   1.000
_cell.angle_alpha   90.00
_cell.angle_beta   90.00
_cell.angle_gamma   90.00
#
_symmetry.space_group_name_H-M   'P 1'
#
loop_
_entity.id
_entity.type
_entity.pdbx_description
1 polymer ?
#
loop_
_entity_poly.entity_id
_entity_poly.type
_entity_poly.pdbx_seq_one_letter_code
_entity_poly.pdbx_strand_id
1 'polypeptide(L)' 'KQMGYKLWTPYRKNMQGAKEHNDHQLMAIRRTIESDFSLLSYYNAENNRARSLTGFQERLEVAVLAYNMAYCLERFN' A
#
# COMPACT_ATOMS: atom_id res chain seq x y z
N LYS A 1 8.23 9.18 -18.24
CA LYS A 1 7.23 10.25 -18.01
C LYS A 1 6.81 10.16 -16.55
N GLN A 2 7.19 11.10 -15.68
CA GLN A 2 6.48 11.27 -14.40
C GLN A 2 5.04 11.59 -14.78
N MET A 3 4.12 10.64 -14.56
CA MET A 3 2.71 10.97 -14.68
C MET A 3 2.47 11.99 -13.57
N GLY A 4 2.28 13.27 -13.88
CA GLY A 4 2.20 14.37 -12.91
C GLY A 4 1.01 14.30 -11.94
N TYR A 5 0.43 13.12 -11.74
CA TYR A 5 -0.67 12.86 -10.84
C TYR A 5 -0.13 12.63 -9.43
N LYS A 6 -0.64 13.43 -8.49
CA LYS A 6 -0.41 13.23 -7.07
C LYS A 6 -1.29 12.07 -6.62
N LEU A 7 -0.72 10.86 -6.60
CA LEU A 7 -1.40 9.64 -6.13
C LEU A 7 -1.94 9.81 -4.69
N TRP A 8 -1.32 10.71 -3.91
CA TRP A 8 -1.65 10.96 -2.52
C TRP A 8 -2.78 11.96 -2.30
N THR A 9 -3.66 11.57 -1.36
CA THR A 9 -4.87 12.27 -0.85
C THR A 9 -5.93 12.60 -1.91
N PRO A 10 -7.14 11.98 -1.86
CA PRO A 10 -8.17 12.26 -2.85
C PRO A 10 -8.69 13.67 -2.61
N TYR A 11 -9.07 14.36 -3.68
CA TYR A 11 -9.70 15.66 -3.55
C TYR A 11 -11.08 15.48 -2.93
N ARG A 12 -11.48 16.39 -2.04
CA ARG A 12 -12.87 16.43 -1.57
C ARG A 12 -13.79 16.68 -2.75
N LYS A 13 -14.98 16.08 -2.76
CA LYS A 13 -15.93 16.15 -3.89
C LYS A 13 -16.27 17.57 -4.35
N ASN A 14 -16.15 18.55 -3.46
CA ASN A 14 -16.42 19.97 -3.70
C ASN A 14 -15.18 20.79 -4.10
N MET A 15 -14.00 20.18 -4.26
CA MET A 15 -12.80 20.88 -4.69
C MET A 15 -12.74 21.01 -6.21
N GLN A 16 -12.20 22.13 -6.69
CA GLN A 16 -11.93 22.34 -8.11
C GLN A 16 -10.94 21.28 -8.63
N GLY A 17 -11.23 20.70 -9.80
CA GLY A 17 -10.42 19.63 -10.40
C GLY A 17 -10.65 18.24 -9.77
N ALA A 18 -11.60 18.07 -8.84
CA ALA A 18 -11.83 16.78 -8.18
C ALA A 18 -12.19 15.64 -9.15
N LYS A 19 -12.88 15.91 -10.27
CA LYS A 19 -13.22 14.89 -11.27
C LYS A 19 -12.00 14.37 -12.03
N GLU A 20 -11.06 15.27 -12.34
CA GLU A 20 -9.82 14.93 -13.04
C GLU A 20 -8.80 14.28 -12.10
N HIS A 21 -8.75 14.73 -10.84
CA HIS A 21 -7.86 14.20 -9.82
C HIS A 21 -8.33 12.86 -9.22
N ASN A 22 -9.65 12.67 -9.09
CA ASN A 22 -10.24 11.43 -8.58
C ASN A 22 -10.77 10.56 -9.72
N ASP A 23 -9.96 10.43 -10.78
CA ASP A 23 -10.27 9.51 -11.86
C ASP A 23 -10.51 8.08 -11.32
N HIS A 24 -11.44 7.37 -11.93
CA HIS A 24 -11.85 6.05 -11.47
C HIS A 24 -10.70 5.03 -11.49
N GLN A 25 -9.83 5.08 -12.50
CA GLN A 25 -8.67 4.19 -12.58
C GLN A 25 -7.65 4.51 -11.47
N LEU A 26 -7.41 5.80 -11.22
CA LEU A 26 -6.54 6.24 -10.11
C LEU A 26 -7.10 5.82 -8.75
N MET A 27 -8.40 5.93 -8.55
CA MET A 27 -9.06 5.48 -7.32
C MET A 27 -8.98 3.97 -7.14
N ALA A 28 -9.09 3.18 -8.21
CA ALA A 28 -8.93 1.73 -8.15
C ALA A 28 -7.49 1.36 -7.73
N ILE A 29 -6.47 1.93 -8.37
CA ILE A 29 -5.05 1.71 -8.02
C ILE A 29 -4.80 2.09 -6.55
N ARG A 30 -5.32 3.23 -6.12
CA ARG A 30 -5.18 3.69 -4.74
C ARG A 30 -5.79 2.73 -3.74
N ARG A 31 -7.01 2.24 -3.99
CA ARG A 31 -7.65 1.25 -3.10
C ARG A 31 -6.82 -0.02 -3.00
N THR A 32 -6.25 -0.51 -4.10
CA THR A 32 -5.35 -1.67 -4.08
C THR A 32 -4.16 -1.41 -3.16
N ILE A 33 -3.47 -0.28 -3.32
CA ILE A 33 -2.33 0.09 -2.48
C ILE A 33 -2.73 0.21 -0.99
N GLU A 34 -3.85 0.88 -0.70
CA GLU A 34 -4.35 1.04 0.68
C GLU A 34 -4.72 -0.31 1.30
N SER A 35 -5.38 -1.20 0.55
CA SER A 35 -5.69 -2.56 0.99
C SER A 35 -4.44 -3.39 1.25
N ASP A 36 -3.43 -3.32 0.38
CA ASP A 36 -2.16 -4.03 0.56
C ASP A 36 -1.42 -3.55 1.82
N PHE A 37 -1.39 -2.23 2.07
CA PHE A 37 -0.82 -1.69 3.31
C PHE A 37 -1.60 -2.12 4.56
N SER A 38 -2.93 -2.14 4.50
CA SER A 38 -3.76 -2.65 5.62
C SER A 38 -3.46 -4.12 5.93
N LEU A 39 -3.18 -4.94 4.92
CA LEU A 39 -2.79 -6.34 5.11
C LEU A 39 -1.42 -6.45 5.77
N LEU A 40 -0.47 -5.56 5.51
CA LEU A 40 0.82 -5.56 6.21
C LEU A 40 0.69 -5.29 7.72
N SER A 41 -0.33 -4.54 8.16
CA SER A 41 -0.64 -4.42 9.60
C SER A 41 -1.01 -5.76 10.24
N TYR A 42 -1.71 -6.64 9.52
CA TYR A 42 -1.99 -8.01 9.99
C TYR A 42 -0.69 -8.81 10.23
N TYR A 43 0.32 -8.60 9.38
CA TYR A 43 1.66 -9.17 9.54
C TYR A 43 2.56 -8.38 10.51
N ASN A 44 1.97 -7.52 11.33
CA ASN A 44 2.64 -6.77 12.40
C ASN A 44 3.77 -5.84 11.91
N ALA A 45 3.70 -5.40 10.64
CA ALA A 45 4.68 -4.50 10.05
C ALA A 45 4.74 -3.13 10.76
N GLU A 46 3.61 -2.67 11.30
CA GLU A 46 3.49 -1.41 12.04
C GLU A 46 4.20 -1.41 13.42
N ASN A 47 4.29 -2.58 14.07
CA ASN A 47 4.96 -2.71 15.37
C ASN A 47 6.42 -3.15 15.23
N ASN A 48 7.11 -2.63 14.22
CA ASN A 48 8.52 -2.88 14.01
C ASN A 48 9.37 -2.08 15.02
N ARG A 49 9.82 -2.76 16.09
CA ARG A 49 10.62 -2.18 17.18
C ARG A 49 12.13 -2.41 17.01
N ALA A 50 12.62 -2.62 15.79
CA ALA A 50 14.04 -2.77 15.56
C ALA A 50 14.81 -1.50 15.96
N ARG A 51 16.01 -1.68 16.51
CA ARG A 51 16.88 -0.58 16.98
C ARG A 51 17.98 -0.20 15.99
N SER A 52 17.97 -0.78 14.79
CA SER A 52 18.87 -0.49 13.69
C SER A 52 18.10 -0.42 12.38
N LEU A 53 18.63 0.30 11.40
CA LEU A 53 18.04 0.39 10.06
C LEU A 53 17.96 -1.00 9.41
N THR A 54 19.04 -1.78 9.50
CA THR A 54 19.10 -3.14 8.96
C THR A 54 18.04 -4.04 9.60
N GLY A 55 17.92 -4.03 10.92
CA GLY A 55 16.92 -4.85 11.60
C GLY A 55 15.49 -4.38 11.32
N PHE A 56 15.28 -3.09 11.07
CA PHE A 56 13.98 -2.58 10.64
C PHE A 56 13.65 -3.13 9.25
N GLN A 57 14.59 -3.04 8.31
CA GLN A 57 14.43 -3.56 6.96
C GLN A 57 14.15 -5.07 6.96
N GLU A 58 14.95 -5.87 7.67
CA GLU A 58 14.77 -7.31 7.77
C GLU A 58 13.36 -7.68 8.28
N ARG A 59 12.89 -7.01 9.35
CA ARG A 59 11.56 -7.27 9.90
C ARG A 59 10.43 -6.87 8.96
N LEU A 60 10.63 -5.81 8.18
CA LEU A 60 9.67 -5.40 7.16
C LEU A 60 9.64 -6.41 6.00
N GLU A 61 10.81 -6.85 5.53
CA GLU A 61 10.94 -7.85 4.47
C GLU A 61 10.30 -9.18 4.86
N VAL A 62 10.46 -9.61 6.11
CA VAL A 62 9.80 -10.81 6.64
C VAL A 62 8.27 -10.68 6.61
N ALA A 63 7.72 -9.52 7.00
CA ALA A 63 6.27 -9.29 6.95
C ALA A 63 5.73 -9.33 5.51
N VAL A 64 6.44 -8.71 4.56
CA VAL A 64 6.10 -8.75 3.13
C VAL A 64 6.23 -10.16 2.56
N LEU A 65 7.26 -10.91 2.95
CA LEU A 65 7.46 -12.30 2.52
C LEU A 65 6.32 -13.20 3.00
N ALA A 66 5.93 -13.09 4.28
CA ALA A 66 4.83 -13.86 4.85
C ALA A 66 3.52 -13.62 4.10
N TYR A 67 3.21 -12.35 3.79
CA TYR A 67 2.08 -11.98 2.94
C TYR A 67 2.14 -12.65 1.56
N ASN A 68 3.27 -12.53 0.86
CA ASN A 68 3.43 -13.08 -0.49
C ASN A 68 3.29 -14.61 -0.50
N MET A 69 3.80 -15.30 0.53
CA MET A 69 3.64 -16.75 0.64
C MET A 69 2.18 -17.15 0.84
N ALA A 70 1.45 -16.47 1.74
CA ALA A 70 0.03 -16.72 1.94
C ALA A 70 -0.77 -16.50 0.65
N TYR A 71 -0.51 -15.39 -0.05
CA TYR A 71 -1.14 -15.11 -1.33
C TYR A 71 -0.87 -16.20 -2.39
N CYS A 72 0.37 -16.65 -2.51
CA CYS A 72 0.73 -17.73 -3.44
C CYS A 72 -0.01 -19.03 -3.10
N LEU A 73 -0.13 -19.37 -1.81
CA LEU A 73 -0.86 -20.56 -1.37
C LEU A 73 -2.35 -20.46 -1.64
N GLU A 74 -2.97 -19.29 -1.46
CA GLU A 74 -4.40 -19.10 -1.76
C GLU A 74 -4.71 -19.10 -3.25
N ARG A 75 -3.77 -18.64 -4.08
CA ARG A 75 -3.98 -18.46 -5.52
C ARG A 75 -3.58 -19.67 -6.38
N PHE A 76 -2.64 -20.48 -5.90
CA PHE A 76 -2.07 -21.60 -6.64
C PHE A 76 -2.34 -22.98 -6.01
N ASN A 77 -3.11 -23.05 -4.92
CA ASN A 77 -3.85 -24.26 -4.53
C ASN A 77 -5.19 -24.33 -5.26
#